data_AF-A0A2S1QZY3-F1
#
_entry.id   AF-A0A2S1QZY3-F1
#
_cell.length_a   1.000
_cell.length_b   1.000
_cell.length_c   1.000
_cell.angle_alpha   90.00
_cell.angle_beta   90.00
_cell.angle_gamma   90.00
#
_symmetry.space_group_name_H-M   'P 1'
#
loop_
_entity.id
_entity.type
_entity.pdbx_description
1 polymer ?
#
loop_
_entity_poly.entity_id
_entity_poly.type
_entity_poly.pdbx_seq_one_letter_code
_entity_poly.pdbx_strand_id
1 'polypeptide(L)'
;MEGFEEEGNLHLIDYLNTYNPTLRVIMSKGYRIFLFPDHREEFYGDYWAIKGNRKIVAADPLRLLGLISMWETYGDGWYGKSDKTSYEHRNLFDEIAARAFPNNPEEIESLSNEEFNDYVSDYRLFFNSFTSKEILPQNVSRKDFYTIIDNFYKWDPEGFYEFEK
;
A
#
# COMPACT_ATOMS: atom_id res chain seq x y z
N MET A 1 9.65 37.28 -2.20
CA MET A 1 10.68 36.32 -1.81
C MET A 1 9.95 34.99 -1.77
N GLU A 2 9.84 34.35 -2.93
CA GLU A 2 9.21 33.04 -3.05
C GLU A 2 10.27 32.03 -2.60
N GLY A 3 10.02 31.40 -1.45
CA GLY A 3 10.80 30.25 -1.02
C GLY A 3 10.42 29.08 -1.93
N PHE A 4 11.39 28.59 -2.69
CA PHE A 4 11.30 27.25 -3.26
C PHE A 4 11.28 26.29 -2.06
N GLU A 5 10.11 25.71 -1.77
CA GLU A 5 10.04 24.52 -0.93
C GLU A 5 10.84 23.44 -1.66
N GLU A 6 11.90 22.93 -1.03
CA GLU A 6 12.46 21.65 -1.44
C GLU A 6 11.31 20.64 -1.45
N GLU A 7 11.08 19.96 -2.58
CA GLU A 7 10.16 18.83 -2.66
C GLU A 7 10.70 17.75 -1.71
N GLY A 8 10.29 17.82 -0.44
CA GLY A 8 10.57 16.79 0.54
C GLY A 8 9.92 15.48 0.09
N ASN A 9 10.59 14.36 0.38
CA ASN A 9 10.02 13.04 0.15
C ASN A 9 8.66 12.93 0.89
N LEU A 10 7.56 12.83 0.14
CA LEU A 10 6.22 12.71 0.72
C LEU A 10 6.00 11.28 1.22
N HIS A 11 5.87 11.13 2.54
CA HIS A 11 5.41 9.90 3.16
C HIS A 11 4.01 10.11 3.74
N LEU A 12 3.00 9.51 3.10
CA LEU A 12 1.61 9.56 3.54
C LEU A 12 1.16 8.14 3.91
N ILE A 13 0.75 7.96 5.16
CA ILE A 13 0.29 6.68 5.69
C ILE A 13 -1.15 6.79 6.17
N ASP A 14 -1.82 5.64 6.30
CA ASP A 14 -3.12 5.56 6.96
C ASP A 14 -2.99 5.93 8.44
N TYR A 15 -3.50 7.10 8.79
CA TYR A 15 -3.54 7.61 10.15
C TYR A 15 -4.65 8.65 10.33
N LEU A 16 -5.04 8.91 11.59
CA LEU A 16 -6.22 9.74 11.94
C LEU A 16 -6.18 11.16 11.34
N ASN A 17 -5.00 11.73 11.11
CA ASN A 17 -4.84 13.06 10.49
C ASN A 17 -5.25 13.09 9.01
N THR A 18 -5.24 11.95 8.31
CA THR A 18 -5.65 11.83 6.90
C THR A 18 -7.17 11.75 6.72
N TYR A 19 -7.91 11.44 7.77
CA TYR A 19 -9.35 11.19 7.71
C TYR A 19 -10.16 12.45 7.39
N ASN A 20 -9.83 13.59 8.02
CA ASN A 20 -10.52 14.85 7.77
C ASN A 20 -10.40 15.34 6.31
N PRO A 21 -9.19 15.40 5.70
CA PRO A 21 -9.05 15.66 4.27
C PRO A 21 -9.88 14.71 3.40
N THR A 22 -9.86 13.42 3.72
CA THR A 22 -10.60 12.38 3.00
C THR A 22 -12.11 12.61 3.03
N LEU A 23 -12.69 12.90 4.21
CA LEU A 23 -14.11 13.23 4.35
C LEU A 23 -14.50 14.47 3.55
N ARG A 24 -13.64 15.51 3.51
CA ARG A 24 -13.87 16.71 2.69
C ARG A 24 -13.93 16.35 1.20
N VAL A 25 -13.04 15.48 0.73
CA VAL A 25 -13.06 15.01 -0.68
C VAL A 25 -14.38 14.27 -0.97
N ILE A 26 -14.80 13.35 -0.10
CA ILE A 26 -16.07 12.61 -0.27
C ILE A 26 -17.26 13.57 -0.32
N MET A 27 -17.33 14.56 0.58
CA MET A 27 -18.38 15.56 0.59
C MET A 27 -18.36 16.44 -0.66
N SER A 28 -17.18 16.81 -1.16
CA SER A 28 -17.03 17.58 -2.40
C SER A 28 -17.54 16.83 -3.64
N LYS A 29 -17.48 15.49 -3.62
CA LYS A 29 -18.09 14.61 -4.64
C LYS A 29 -19.62 14.55 -4.52
N GLY A 30 -20.24 15.23 -3.56
CA GLY A 30 -21.69 15.32 -3.39
C GLY A 30 -22.32 14.16 -2.61
N TYR A 31 -21.52 13.39 -1.87
CA TYR A 31 -22.01 12.37 -0.95
C TYR A 31 -22.39 12.99 0.39
N ARG A 32 -23.47 12.50 1.00
CA ARG A 32 -23.76 12.70 2.42
C ARG A 32 -23.12 11.57 3.22
N ILE A 33 -22.46 11.89 4.31
CA ILE A 33 -21.74 10.92 5.14
C ILE A 33 -22.46 10.77 6.49
N PHE A 34 -22.61 9.53 6.95
CA PHE A 34 -23.16 9.18 8.25
C PHE A 34 -22.23 8.18 8.94
N LEU A 35 -22.14 8.24 10.26
CA LEU A 35 -21.53 7.17 11.05
C LEU A 35 -22.67 6.33 11.63
N PHE A 36 -22.76 5.07 11.22
CA PHE A 36 -23.74 4.14 11.78
C PHE A 36 -23.07 3.36 12.91
N PRO A 37 -23.55 3.48 14.16
CA PRO A 37 -22.94 2.80 15.30
C PRO A 37 -22.92 1.29 15.09
N ASP A 38 -21.78 0.68 15.41
CA ASP A 38 -21.67 -0.77 15.50
C ASP A 38 -21.76 -1.18 16.98
N HIS A 39 -22.34 -2.35 17.22
CA HIS A 39 -22.41 -2.94 18.55
C HIS A 39 -21.10 -3.64 18.96
N ARG A 40 -20.14 -3.80 18.03
CA ARG A 40 -18.80 -4.36 18.28
C ARG A 40 -17.92 -3.31 18.97
N GLU A 41 -17.36 -3.66 20.14
CA GLU A 41 -16.56 -2.72 20.98
C GLU A 41 -15.30 -2.18 20.30
N GLU A 42 -14.79 -2.86 19.27
CA GLU A 42 -13.53 -2.54 18.60
C GLU A 42 -13.63 -1.35 17.64
N PHE A 43 -14.84 -0.92 17.25
CA PHE A 43 -15.04 0.13 16.26
C PHE A 43 -16.16 1.09 16.67
N TYR A 44 -15.99 2.39 16.39
CA TYR A 44 -17.02 3.41 16.64
C TYR A 44 -18.29 3.22 15.78
N GLY A 45 -18.19 2.45 14.70
CA GLY A 45 -19.23 2.28 13.70
C GLY A 45 -18.66 2.23 12.29
N ASP A 46 -19.55 2.00 11.33
CA ASP A 46 -19.22 2.09 9.90
C ASP A 46 -19.58 3.47 9.35
N TYR A 47 -18.73 3.99 8.46
CA TYR A 47 -19.04 5.18 7.69
C TYR A 47 -19.87 4.82 6.47
N TRP A 48 -20.98 5.53 6.28
CA TRP A 48 -21.90 5.39 5.17
C TRP A 48 -21.87 6.63 4.30
N ALA A 49 -21.53 6.48 3.02
CA ALA A 49 -21.64 7.53 2.00
C ALA A 49 -22.86 7.29 1.11
N ILE A 50 -23.76 8.27 1.02
CA ILE A 50 -25.01 8.20 0.27
C ILE A 50 -25.06 9.30 -0.81
N LYS A 51 -25.32 8.91 -2.05
CA LYS A 51 -25.55 9.82 -3.20
C LYS A 51 -26.57 9.20 -4.15
N GLY A 52 -27.77 9.79 -4.23
CA GLY A 52 -28.88 9.22 -5.00
C GLY A 52 -29.29 7.85 -4.47
N ASN A 53 -29.26 6.82 -5.32
CA ASN A 53 -29.55 5.42 -4.96
C ASN A 53 -28.32 4.63 -4.49
N ARG A 54 -27.15 5.26 -4.41
CA ARG A 54 -25.88 4.60 -4.05
C ARG A 54 -25.64 4.68 -2.55
N LYS A 55 -25.25 3.56 -1.96
CA LYS A 55 -24.85 3.43 -0.55
C LYS A 55 -23.52 2.69 -0.52
N ILE A 56 -22.49 3.33 0.00
CA ILE A 56 -21.15 2.75 0.10
C ILE A 56 -20.75 2.81 1.57
N VAL A 57 -20.20 1.72 2.10
CA VAL A 57 -19.98 1.52 3.54
C VAL A 57 -18.55 1.03 3.76
N ALA A 58 -17.85 1.59 4.75
CA ALA A 58 -16.52 1.15 5.17
C ALA A 58 -16.21 1.50 6.63
N ALA A 59 -15.26 0.79 7.23
CA ALA A 59 -14.85 0.98 8.62
C ALA A 59 -14.09 2.30 8.89
N ASP A 60 -13.51 2.92 7.86
CA ASP A 60 -12.79 4.19 7.96
C ASP A 60 -12.96 5.05 6.69
N PRO A 61 -12.66 6.36 6.78
CA PRO A 61 -12.81 7.28 5.66
C PRO A 61 -11.92 6.97 4.44
N LEU A 62 -10.71 6.45 4.62
CA LEU A 62 -9.80 6.16 3.50
C LEU A 62 -10.32 4.98 2.68
N ARG A 63 -10.73 3.89 3.33
CA ARG A 63 -11.41 2.76 2.68
C ARG A 63 -12.70 3.22 1.99
N LEU A 64 -13.47 4.10 2.64
CA LEU A 64 -14.69 4.65 2.05
C LEU A 64 -14.41 5.41 0.76
N LEU A 65 -13.39 6.27 0.75
CA LEU A 65 -12.97 6.99 -0.46
C LEU A 65 -12.46 6.03 -1.53
N GLY A 66 -11.73 4.98 -1.16
CA GLY A 66 -11.30 3.92 -2.07
C GLY A 66 -12.47 3.25 -2.79
N LEU A 67 -13.49 2.83 -2.04
CA LEU A 67 -14.70 2.21 -2.60
C LEU A 67 -15.51 3.19 -3.46
N ILE A 68 -15.64 4.46 -3.05
CA ILE A 68 -16.27 5.50 -3.87
C ILE A 68 -15.52 5.66 -5.20
N SER A 69 -14.19 5.73 -5.15
CA SER A 69 -13.36 5.93 -6.33
C SER A 69 -13.44 4.73 -7.28
N MET A 70 -13.47 3.52 -6.73
CA MET A 70 -13.69 2.29 -7.50
C MET A 70 -15.05 2.32 -8.22
N TRP A 71 -16.14 2.65 -7.51
CA TRP A 71 -17.45 2.79 -8.12
C TRP A 71 -17.52 3.91 -9.17
N GLU A 72 -16.93 5.08 -8.89
CA GLU A 72 -16.93 6.21 -9.84
C GLU A 72 -16.11 5.91 -11.11
N THR A 73 -15.10 5.05 -11.01
CA THR A 73 -14.25 4.65 -12.15
C THR A 73 -14.89 3.54 -12.97
N TYR A 74 -15.38 2.48 -12.31
CA TYR A 74 -15.79 1.24 -13.00
C TYR A 74 -17.31 1.05 -13.07
N GLY A 75 -18.10 1.83 -12.33
CA GLY A 75 -19.56 1.67 -12.25
C GLY A 75 -19.94 0.24 -11.86
N ASP A 76 -20.93 -0.32 -12.54
CA ASP A 76 -21.38 -1.71 -12.35
C ASP A 76 -20.30 -2.76 -12.67
N GLY A 77 -19.23 -2.39 -13.38
CA GLY A 77 -18.12 -3.28 -13.73
C GLY A 77 -17.07 -3.45 -12.63
N TRP A 78 -17.28 -2.86 -11.45
CA TRP A 78 -16.26 -2.81 -10.38
C TRP A 78 -15.74 -4.17 -9.90
N TYR A 79 -16.52 -5.24 -10.04
CA TYR A 79 -16.15 -6.59 -9.59
C TYR A 79 -15.38 -7.41 -10.63
N GLY A 80 -15.11 -6.84 -11.81
CA GLY A 80 -14.41 -7.52 -12.92
C GLY A 80 -15.23 -8.67 -13.53
N LYS A 81 -15.16 -8.85 -14.85
CA LYS A 81 -15.67 -10.07 -15.49
C LYS A 81 -14.49 -10.97 -15.78
N SER A 82 -14.26 -12.02 -15.00
CA SER A 82 -13.12 -12.95 -15.14
C SER A 82 -12.88 -13.43 -16.59
N ASP A 83 -12.15 -12.68 -17.40
CA ASP A 83 -11.70 -13.12 -18.72
C ASP A 83 -10.19 -12.92 -18.78
N LYS A 84 -9.45 -14.02 -18.66
CA LYS A 84 -8.02 -14.09 -18.28
C LYS A 84 -7.04 -13.46 -19.29
N THR A 85 -7.51 -12.69 -20.26
CA THR A 85 -6.73 -12.26 -21.43
C THR A 85 -6.44 -10.77 -21.51
N SER A 86 -6.99 -9.93 -20.61
CA SER A 86 -6.57 -8.52 -20.49
C SER A 86 -5.90 -8.22 -19.14
N TYR A 87 -5.03 -7.22 -19.11
CA TYR A 87 -4.38 -6.70 -17.90
C TYR A 87 -5.38 -6.36 -16.78
N GLU A 88 -6.62 -6.03 -17.17
CA GLU A 88 -7.76 -5.73 -16.30
C GLU A 88 -8.31 -6.95 -15.54
N HIS A 89 -7.82 -8.16 -15.83
CA HIS A 89 -8.26 -9.42 -15.22
C HIS A 89 -7.16 -10.21 -14.52
N ARG A 90 -5.99 -9.58 -14.33
CA ARG A 90 -4.93 -10.14 -13.48
C ARG A 90 -5.40 -10.14 -12.03
N ASN A 91 -5.09 -11.21 -11.29
CA ASN A 91 -5.28 -11.20 -9.85
C ASN A 91 -4.10 -10.45 -9.21
N LEU A 92 -4.10 -9.12 -9.35
CA LEU A 92 -3.02 -8.26 -8.85
C LEU A 92 -2.83 -8.40 -7.34
N PHE A 93 -3.88 -8.74 -6.59
CA PHE A 93 -3.76 -9.00 -5.15
C PHE A 93 -2.85 -10.21 -4.90
N ASP A 94 -3.14 -11.36 -5.52
CA ASP A 94 -2.31 -12.57 -5.35
C ASP A 94 -0.90 -12.35 -5.90
N GLU A 95 -0.75 -11.64 -7.02
CA GLU A 95 0.57 -11.37 -7.61
C GLU A 95 1.44 -10.49 -6.71
N ILE A 96 0.89 -9.43 -6.13
CA ILE A 96 1.61 -8.57 -5.18
C ILE A 96 1.87 -9.32 -3.87
N ALA A 97 0.89 -10.08 -3.37
CA ALA A 97 1.04 -10.86 -2.15
C ALA A 97 2.08 -11.98 -2.29
N ALA A 98 2.17 -12.63 -3.45
CA ALA A 98 3.19 -13.63 -3.75
C ALA A 98 4.60 -13.03 -3.77
N ARG A 99 4.71 -11.73 -4.09
CA ARG A 99 5.95 -10.96 -4.02
C ARG A 99 6.32 -10.47 -2.62
N ALA A 100 5.46 -10.70 -1.62
CA ALA A 100 5.83 -10.48 -0.24
C ALA A 100 7.05 -11.35 0.13
N PHE A 101 7.76 -10.95 1.19
CA PHE A 101 9.05 -11.53 1.55
C PHE A 101 9.00 -13.08 1.59
N PRO A 102 9.93 -13.78 0.90
CA PRO A 102 10.01 -15.23 0.93
C PRO A 102 10.27 -15.71 2.36
N ASN A 103 9.48 -16.68 2.81
CA ASN A 103 9.46 -17.11 4.21
C ASN A 103 10.72 -17.90 4.61
N ASN A 104 11.50 -18.33 3.62
CA ASN A 104 12.70 -19.14 3.81
C ASN A 104 13.66 -18.98 2.61
N PRO A 105 14.93 -19.41 2.74
CA PRO A 105 15.90 -19.34 1.65
C PRO A 105 15.53 -20.19 0.43
N GLU A 106 14.80 -21.30 0.62
CA GLU A 106 14.45 -22.25 -0.46
C GLU A 106 13.52 -21.59 -1.49
N GLU A 107 12.61 -20.72 -1.03
CA GLU A 107 11.75 -19.91 -1.89
C GLU A 107 12.57 -19.02 -2.83
N ILE A 108 13.63 -18.36 -2.35
CA ILE A 108 14.50 -17.52 -3.20
C ILE A 108 15.29 -18.35 -4.22
N GLU A 109 15.82 -19.49 -3.78
CA GLU A 109 16.57 -20.40 -4.66
C GLU A 109 15.68 -21.00 -5.75
N SER A 110 14.37 -21.11 -5.52
CA SER A 110 13.41 -21.61 -6.50
C SER A 110 13.04 -20.58 -7.58
N LEU A 111 13.31 -19.28 -7.37
CA LEU A 111 12.99 -18.23 -8.33
C LEU A 111 13.84 -18.36 -9.60
N SER A 112 13.20 -18.15 -10.76
CA SER A 112 13.92 -17.91 -12.00
C SER A 112 14.84 -16.68 -11.87
N ASN A 113 15.83 -16.56 -12.75
CA ASN A 113 16.72 -15.39 -12.72
C ASN A 113 15.95 -14.08 -12.99
N GLU A 114 14.90 -14.13 -13.81
CA GLU A 114 14.04 -12.97 -14.08
C GLU A 114 13.27 -12.56 -12.82
N GLU A 115 12.58 -13.50 -12.18
CA GLU A 115 11.86 -13.23 -10.92
C GLU A 115 12.81 -12.73 -9.82
N PHE A 116 13.99 -13.34 -9.68
CA PHE A 116 14.97 -12.88 -8.70
C PHE A 116 15.44 -11.44 -8.96
N ASN A 117 15.72 -11.10 -10.22
CA ASN A 117 16.14 -9.73 -10.59
C ASN A 117 15.03 -8.71 -10.32
N ASP A 118 13.78 -9.09 -10.57
CA ASP A 118 12.62 -8.27 -10.25
C ASP A 118 12.51 -8.00 -8.74
N TYR A 119 12.68 -9.04 -7.91
CA TYR A 119 12.71 -8.88 -6.45
C TYR A 119 13.82 -7.94 -6.00
N VAL A 120 15.03 -8.10 -6.53
CA VAL A 120 16.17 -7.22 -6.20
C VAL A 120 15.87 -5.77 -6.59
N SER A 121 15.21 -5.54 -7.73
CA SER A 121 14.81 -4.21 -8.17
C SER A 121 13.78 -3.58 -7.23
N ASP A 122 12.72 -4.30 -6.87
CA ASP A 122 11.67 -3.84 -5.96
C ASP A 122 12.25 -3.46 -4.59
N TYR A 123 13.11 -4.31 -4.02
CA TYR A 123 13.73 -4.03 -2.73
C TYR A 123 14.79 -2.92 -2.77
N ARG A 124 15.46 -2.70 -3.90
CA ARG A 124 16.32 -1.51 -4.07
C ARG A 124 15.50 -0.23 -4.00
N LEU A 125 14.34 -0.19 -4.68
CA LEU A 125 13.44 0.96 -4.59
C LEU A 125 12.99 1.19 -3.14
N PHE A 126 12.62 0.11 -2.44
CA PHE A 126 12.23 0.18 -1.04
C PHE A 126 13.36 0.74 -0.15
N PHE A 127 14.57 0.17 -0.19
CA PHE A 127 15.67 0.64 0.67
C PHE A 127 16.11 2.06 0.35
N ASN A 128 16.18 2.42 -0.94
CA ASN A 128 16.54 3.77 -1.36
C ASN A 128 15.53 4.83 -0.91
N SER A 129 14.31 4.44 -0.51
CA SER A 129 13.32 5.37 0.03
C SER A 129 13.60 5.82 1.47
N PHE A 130 14.42 5.08 2.23
CA PHE A 130 14.76 5.40 3.62
C PHE A 130 16.24 5.78 3.82
N THR A 131 17.11 5.46 2.88
CA THR A 131 18.54 5.77 2.99
C THR A 131 19.17 6.02 1.63
N SER A 132 20.17 6.91 1.59
CA SER A 132 21.04 7.11 0.43
C SER A 132 22.18 6.10 0.34
N LYS A 133 22.36 5.26 1.37
CA LYS A 133 23.38 4.21 1.39
C LYS A 133 22.93 3.01 0.57
N GLU A 134 23.82 2.50 -0.27
CA GLU A 134 23.58 1.25 -0.99
C GLU A 134 23.50 0.07 0.00
N ILE A 135 22.28 -0.41 0.27
CA ILE A 135 22.03 -1.59 1.09
C ILE A 135 22.18 -2.88 0.25
N LEU A 136 21.62 -2.90 -0.95
CA LEU A 136 21.68 -4.04 -1.87
C LEU A 136 22.73 -3.81 -2.96
N PRO A 137 23.84 -4.56 -2.98
CA PRO A 137 24.89 -4.40 -3.98
C PRO A 137 24.39 -4.74 -5.39
N GLN A 138 25.03 -4.17 -6.42
CA GLN A 138 24.66 -4.37 -7.83
C GLN A 138 24.53 -5.84 -8.26
N ASN A 139 25.42 -6.71 -7.79
CA ASN A 139 25.42 -8.14 -8.12
C ASN A 139 25.18 -9.00 -6.88
N VAL A 140 24.12 -8.71 -6.13
CA VAL A 140 23.76 -9.45 -4.92
C VAL A 140 23.44 -10.91 -5.25
N SER A 141 24.03 -11.85 -4.51
CA SER A 141 23.69 -13.27 -4.64
C SER A 141 22.33 -13.55 -3.98
N ARG A 142 21.64 -14.63 -4.37
CA ARG A 142 20.38 -15.05 -3.74
C ARG A 142 20.49 -15.19 -2.22
N LYS A 143 21.56 -15.84 -1.76
CA LYS A 143 21.87 -16.02 -0.34
C LYS A 143 22.11 -14.70 0.39
N ASP A 144 22.91 -13.80 -0.21
CA ASP A 144 23.19 -12.49 0.39
C ASP A 144 21.94 -11.63 0.42
N PHE A 145 21.13 -11.66 -0.64
CA PHE A 145 19.84 -10.97 -0.71
C PHE A 145 18.95 -11.44 0.44
N TYR A 146 18.72 -12.75 0.59
CA TYR A 146 17.94 -13.29 1.69
C TYR A 146 18.47 -12.82 3.05
N THR A 147 19.79 -12.90 3.27
CA THR A 147 20.42 -12.52 4.54
C THR A 147 20.22 -11.03 4.85
N ILE A 148 20.34 -10.15 3.85
CA ILE A 148 20.13 -8.71 4.03
C ILE A 148 18.69 -8.42 4.44
N ILE A 149 17.71 -9.01 3.73
CA ILE A 149 16.30 -8.76 4.01
C ILE A 149 15.86 -9.36 5.36
N ASP A 150 16.26 -10.60 5.65
CA ASP A 150 15.96 -11.29 6.91
C ASP A 150 16.52 -10.52 8.12
N ASN A 151 17.73 -9.96 7.99
CA ASN A 151 18.31 -9.09 9.01
C ASN A 151 17.55 -7.76 9.15
N PHE A 152 17.14 -7.14 8.05
CA PHE A 152 16.38 -5.89 8.08
C PHE A 152 15.07 -6.03 8.86
N TYR A 153 14.31 -7.11 8.68
CA TYR A 153 13.05 -7.32 9.40
C TYR A 153 13.22 -7.76 10.86
N LYS A 154 14.39 -8.33 11.21
CA LYS A 154 14.76 -8.64 12.60
C LYS A 154 15.34 -7.44 13.33
N TRP A 155 15.67 -6.36 12.63
CA TRP A 155 16.12 -5.13 13.24
C TRP A 155 14.95 -4.40 13.88
N ASP A 156 15.14 -4.06 15.15
CA ASP A 156 14.28 -3.15 15.88
C ASP A 156 14.24 -1.79 15.13
N PRO A 157 13.07 -1.33 14.66
CA PRO A 157 12.94 -0.04 13.99
C PRO A 157 13.47 1.14 14.82
N GLU A 158 13.51 1.04 16.16
CA GLU A 158 14.09 2.08 17.01
C GLU A 158 15.63 2.21 16.84
N GLY A 159 16.33 1.10 16.53
CA GLY A 159 17.78 1.11 16.30
C GLY A 159 18.20 1.63 14.92
N PHE A 160 17.28 1.69 13.95
CA PHE A 160 17.59 2.21 12.61
C PHE A 160 17.74 3.74 12.60
N TYR A 161 17.00 4.45 13.47
CA TYR A 161 17.13 5.91 13.64
C TYR A 161 18.37 6.34 14.44
N GLU A 162 19.08 5.43 15.10
CA GLU A 162 20.36 5.75 15.75
C GLU A 162 21.52 5.88 14.75
N PHE A 163 21.36 5.41 13.50
CA PHE A 163 22.35 5.60 12.43
C PHE A 163 22.36 7.00 11.81
N GLU A 164 21.44 7.89 12.23
CA GLU A 164 21.41 9.30 11.83
C GLU A 164 21.96 10.28 12.91
N LYS A 165 22.62 9.78 13.96
CA LYS A 165 23.32 10.63 14.95
C LYS A 165 24.84 10.57 14.84
#